data_AF-O80519-F1
#
_entry.id   AF-O80519-F1
#
_cell.length_a   1.000
_cell.length_b   1.000
_cell.length_c   1.000
_cell.angle_alpha   90.00
_cell.angle_beta   90.00
_cell.angle_gamma   90.00
#
_symmetry.space_group_name_H-M   'P 1'
#
loop_
_entity.id
_entity.type
_entity.pdbx_description
1 polymer ?
#
loop_
_entity_poly.entity_id
_entity_poly.type
_entity_poly.pdbx_seq_one_letter_code
_entity_poly.pdbx_strand_id
1 'polypeptide(L)'
;MIVLVLYIFTPHIEGVEADGPTEALINSICIENEDYGFCNKIIHEKLKTPTATIKELTSLIIYTTMAHASDTYIFIDNILRKWPGPKETSGLKTCHAVYKRETNSFLEIRFLFSKGEYELMDEAILSTAKILEECRGDFLIPPYKEPLLEKKRVMRILITMSAVSGHMVKNEKASLISSVVTAQFFNI
;
A
#
# COMPACT_ATOMS: atom_id res chain seq x y z
N MET A 1 -30.82 8.92 47.42
CA MET A 1 -30.11 9.50 46.27
C MET A 1 -29.78 8.35 45.34
N ILE A 2 -30.56 8.14 44.28
CA ILE A 2 -30.31 7.08 43.28
C ILE A 2 -29.43 7.71 42.21
N VAL A 3 -28.14 7.34 42.19
CA VAL A 3 -27.20 7.78 41.16
C VAL A 3 -27.46 6.91 39.94
N LEU A 4 -28.22 7.44 38.99
CA LEU A 4 -28.45 6.80 37.70
C LEU A 4 -27.16 6.94 36.88
N VAL A 5 -26.31 5.93 36.90
CA VAL A 5 -25.10 5.86 36.07
C VAL A 5 -25.54 5.62 34.63
N LEU A 6 -25.66 6.71 33.87
CA LEU A 6 -25.85 6.66 32.41
C LEU A 6 -24.56 6.10 31.78
N TYR A 7 -24.53 4.79 31.57
CA TYR A 7 -23.54 4.15 30.70
C TYR A 7 -23.76 4.69 29.29
N ILE A 8 -22.95 5.67 28.90
CA ILE A 8 -22.84 6.10 27.52
C ILE A 8 -22.20 4.93 26.79
N PHE A 9 -23.02 4.10 26.15
CA PHE A 9 -22.57 3.18 25.12
C PHE A 9 -22.03 4.03 23.99
N THR A 10 -20.77 4.45 24.06
CA THR A 10 -20.05 4.88 22.87
C THR A 10 -20.03 3.65 21.97
N PRO A 11 -20.68 3.69 20.78
CA PRO A 11 -20.55 2.59 19.85
C PRO A 11 -19.06 2.53 19.51
N HIS A 12 -18.37 1.53 20.06
CA HIS A 12 -17.08 1.15 19.53
C HIS A 12 -17.38 0.82 18.07
N ILE A 13 -16.83 1.62 17.16
CA ILE A 13 -16.75 1.24 15.76
C ILE A 13 -15.74 0.09 15.77
N GLU A 14 -16.20 -1.10 16.16
CA GLU A 14 -15.44 -2.33 16.03
C GLU A 14 -15.19 -2.47 14.53
N GLY A 15 -13.92 -2.61 14.16
CA GLY A 15 -13.55 -2.91 12.78
C GLY A 15 -14.34 -4.13 12.32
N VAL A 16 -14.67 -4.18 11.04
CA VAL A 16 -15.42 -5.31 10.50
C VAL A 16 -14.54 -6.55 10.58
N GLU A 17 -14.98 -7.53 11.38
CA GLU A 17 -14.32 -8.84 11.45
C GLU A 17 -14.55 -9.58 10.13
N ALA A 18 -13.48 -9.98 9.46
CA ALA A 18 -13.57 -10.68 8.19
C ALA A 18 -14.03 -12.13 8.41
N ASP A 19 -14.77 -12.68 7.45
CA ASP A 19 -15.13 -14.09 7.48
C ASP A 19 -13.91 -14.98 7.15
N GLY A 20 -14.00 -16.28 7.48
CA GLY A 20 -12.91 -17.23 7.26
C GLY A 20 -12.35 -17.24 5.82
N PRO A 21 -13.20 -17.24 4.76
CA PRO A 21 -12.74 -17.12 3.39
C PRO A 21 -11.99 -15.81 3.09
N THR A 22 -12.47 -14.69 3.60
CA THR A 22 -11.82 -13.38 3.42
C THR A 22 -10.49 -13.32 4.17
N GLU A 23 -10.44 -13.83 5.40
CA GLU A 23 -9.19 -13.99 6.17
C GLU A 23 -8.16 -14.82 5.42
N ALA A 24 -8.56 -15.91 4.77
CA ALA A 24 -7.65 -16.72 3.98
C ALA A 24 -7.02 -15.95 2.80
N LEU A 25 -7.81 -15.06 2.16
CA LEU A 25 -7.30 -14.18 1.11
C LEU A 25 -6.34 -13.11 1.66
N ILE A 26 -6.70 -12.48 2.79
CA ILE A 26 -5.85 -11.49 3.47
C ILE A 26 -4.51 -12.11 3.86
N ASN A 27 -4.54 -13.31 4.44
CA ASN A 27 -3.34 -14.05 4.82
C ASN A 27 -2.47 -14.38 3.60
N SER A 28 -3.09 -14.77 2.48
CA SER A 28 -2.38 -15.03 1.22
C SER A 28 -1.70 -13.78 0.65
N ILE A 29 -2.30 -12.60 0.82
CA ILE A 29 -1.72 -11.31 0.41
C ILE A 29 -0.58 -10.90 1.36
N CYS A 30 -0.76 -11.09 2.66
CA CYS A 30 0.16 -10.56 3.67
C CYS A 30 1.37 -11.45 3.96
N ILE A 31 1.33 -12.74 3.64
CA ILE A 31 2.44 -13.68 3.93
C ILE A 31 3.74 -13.33 3.20
N GLU A 32 3.65 -12.65 2.05
CA GLU A 32 4.81 -12.19 1.26
C GLU A 32 5.30 -10.78 1.66
N ASN A 33 4.66 -10.13 2.64
CA ASN A 33 5.04 -8.78 3.07
C ASN A 33 6.13 -8.80 4.14
N GLU A 34 7.03 -7.80 4.09
CA GLU A 34 8.09 -7.61 5.10
C GLU A 34 7.52 -7.36 6.51
N ASP A 35 6.29 -6.86 6.60
CA ASP A 35 5.54 -6.74 7.85
C ASP A 35 4.11 -7.28 7.65
N TYR A 36 3.97 -8.58 7.93
CA TYR A 36 2.69 -9.28 7.92
C TYR A 36 1.64 -8.61 8.81
N GLY A 37 2.02 -8.18 10.01
CA GLY A 37 1.09 -7.61 10.99
C GLY A 37 0.56 -6.27 10.54
N PHE A 38 1.42 -5.42 9.99
CA PHE A 38 1.03 -4.14 9.42
C PHE A 38 0.18 -4.28 8.16
N CYS A 39 0.53 -5.23 7.26
CA CYS A 39 -0.30 -5.57 6.11
C CYS A 39 -1.72 -5.97 6.53
N ASN A 40 -1.84 -6.89 7.48
CA ASN A 40 -3.12 -7.34 8.01
C ASN A 40 -3.92 -6.18 8.58
N LYS A 41 -3.27 -5.36 9.42
CA LYS A 41 -3.89 -4.20 10.05
C LYS A 41 -4.46 -3.23 9.00
N ILE A 42 -3.71 -2.90 7.95
CA ILE A 42 -4.18 -1.99 6.89
C ILE A 42 -5.45 -2.52 6.24
N ILE A 43 -5.48 -3.81 5.88
CA ILE A 43 -6.65 -4.36 5.19
C ILE A 43 -7.87 -4.33 6.11
N HIS A 44 -7.74 -4.81 7.35
CA HIS A 44 -8.81 -4.82 8.34
C HIS A 44 -9.38 -3.44 8.65
N GLU A 45 -8.52 -2.42 8.78
CA GLU A 45 -8.94 -1.04 9.00
C GLU A 45 -9.73 -0.44 7.82
N LYS A 46 -9.67 -1.07 6.64
CA LYS A 46 -10.31 -0.60 5.41
C LYS A 46 -11.46 -1.50 4.95
N LEU A 47 -11.63 -2.68 5.54
CA LEU A 47 -12.76 -3.55 5.26
C LEU A 47 -14.08 -2.85 5.61
N LYS A 48 -15.08 -3.03 4.73
CA LYS A 48 -16.43 -2.49 4.90
C LYS A 48 -17.46 -3.58 5.19
N THR A 49 -17.13 -4.81 4.86
CA THR A 49 -17.99 -5.99 4.97
C THR A 49 -17.14 -7.18 5.41
N PRO A 50 -17.70 -8.14 6.16
CA PRO A 50 -16.97 -9.35 6.57
C PRO A 50 -16.49 -10.17 5.38
N THR A 51 -17.27 -10.17 4.32
CA THR A 51 -16.98 -10.88 3.07
C THR A 51 -16.37 -9.91 2.07
N ALA A 52 -15.22 -10.25 1.51
CA ALA A 52 -14.62 -9.57 0.37
C ALA A 52 -13.99 -10.58 -0.61
N THR A 53 -14.24 -10.37 -1.89
CA THR A 53 -13.61 -11.11 -2.98
C THR A 53 -12.17 -10.64 -3.21
N ILE A 54 -11.37 -11.44 -3.90
CA ILE A 54 -10.01 -11.02 -4.29
C ILE A 54 -10.02 -9.73 -5.10
N LYS A 55 -11.01 -9.50 -5.97
CA LYS A 55 -11.13 -8.25 -6.74
C LYS A 55 -11.42 -7.04 -5.84
N GLU A 56 -12.25 -7.21 -4.81
CA GLU A 56 -12.53 -6.13 -3.85
C GLU A 56 -11.30 -5.80 -2.99
N LEU A 57 -10.57 -6.82 -2.53
CA LEU A 57 -9.32 -6.63 -1.79
C LEU A 57 -8.25 -5.96 -2.66
N THR A 58 -8.03 -6.43 -3.89
CA THR A 58 -7.08 -5.82 -4.83
C THR A 58 -7.45 -4.36 -5.13
N SER A 59 -8.74 -4.06 -5.34
CA SER A 59 -9.20 -2.68 -5.56
C SER A 59 -8.95 -1.78 -4.35
N LEU A 60 -9.22 -2.28 -3.14
CA LEU A 60 -8.95 -1.60 -1.87
C LEU A 60 -7.46 -1.30 -1.71
N ILE A 61 -6.61 -2.28 -2.00
CA ILE A 61 -5.16 -2.16 -1.90
C ILE A 61 -4.64 -1.12 -2.90
N ILE A 62 -5.00 -1.22 -4.18
CA ILE A 62 -4.61 -0.24 -5.23
C ILE A 62 -5.01 1.19 -4.81
N TYR A 63 -6.23 1.36 -4.30
CA TYR A 63 -6.70 2.67 -3.83
C TYR A 63 -5.87 3.17 -2.63
N THR A 64 -5.58 2.30 -1.68
CA THR A 64 -4.79 2.63 -0.49
C THR A 64 -3.36 3.02 -0.88
N THR A 65 -2.74 2.31 -1.81
CA THR A 65 -1.40 2.62 -2.34
C THR A 65 -1.38 3.97 -3.04
N MET A 66 -2.35 4.24 -3.91
CA MET A 66 -2.49 5.54 -4.59
C MET A 66 -2.65 6.68 -3.59
N ALA A 67 -3.51 6.51 -2.59
CA ALA A 67 -3.76 7.53 -1.57
C ALA A 67 -2.50 7.80 -0.73
N HIS A 68 -1.76 6.75 -0.35
CA HIS A 68 -0.50 6.89 0.39
C HIS A 68 0.60 7.58 -0.42
N ALA A 69 0.71 7.27 -1.72
CA ALA A 69 1.64 7.93 -2.61
C ALA A 69 1.33 9.42 -2.74
N SER A 70 0.05 9.77 -2.92
CA SER A 70 -0.42 11.14 -3.04
C SER A 70 -0.22 11.94 -1.74
N ASP A 71 -0.54 11.35 -0.59
CA ASP A 71 -0.30 11.97 0.72
C ASP A 71 1.20 12.20 0.96
N THR A 72 2.03 11.24 0.59
CA THR A 72 3.50 11.37 0.73
C THR A 72 4.08 12.43 -0.21
N TYR A 73 3.55 12.54 -1.43
CA TYR A 73 3.87 13.63 -2.34
C TYR A 73 3.59 15.01 -1.70
N ILE A 74 2.40 15.21 -1.14
CA ILE A 74 1.99 16.44 -0.45
C ILE A 74 2.87 16.70 0.79
N PHE A 75 3.17 15.65 1.55
CA PHE A 75 4.03 15.73 2.72
C PHE A 75 5.43 16.25 2.38
N ILE A 76 6.07 15.71 1.34
CA ILE A 76 7.40 16.14 0.90
C ILE A 76 7.35 17.57 0.36
N ASP A 77 6.31 17.94 -0.39
CA ASP A 77 6.13 19.31 -0.88
C ASP A 77 6.03 20.32 0.28
N ASN A 78 5.33 19.97 1.35
CA ASN A 78 5.25 20.79 2.56
C ASN A 78 6.63 20.95 3.25
N ILE A 79 7.49 19.93 3.23
CA ILE A 79 8.86 20.03 3.74
C ILE A 79 9.68 20.98 2.87
N LEU A 80 9.63 20.81 1.55
CA LEU A 80 10.37 21.64 0.58
C LEU A 80 9.98 23.12 0.68
N ARG A 81 8.71 23.44 0.96
CA ARG A 81 8.24 24.81 1.18
C ARG A 81 8.77 25.43 2.48
N LYS A 82 8.93 24.63 3.55
CA LYS A 82 9.39 25.10 4.86
C LYS A 82 10.91 25.13 5.00
N TRP A 83 11.63 24.29 4.28
CA TRP A 83 13.05 24.06 4.50
C TRP A 83 13.86 24.03 3.19
N PRO A 84 14.36 25.19 2.72
CA PRO A 84 15.11 25.31 1.46
C PRO A 84 16.61 24.96 1.58
N GLY A 85 17.05 24.29 2.65
CA GLY A 85 18.46 24.00 2.90
C GLY A 85 19.10 23.12 1.80
N PRO A 86 20.27 23.48 1.24
CA PRO A 86 20.75 22.90 -0.02
C PRO A 86 21.12 21.41 0.08
N LYS A 87 21.62 20.96 1.23
CA LYS A 87 22.22 19.62 1.39
C LYS A 87 21.24 18.49 1.10
N GLU A 88 19.99 18.66 1.51
CA GLU A 88 18.97 17.60 1.40
C GLU A 88 17.91 17.92 0.32
N THR A 89 17.80 19.19 -0.09
CA THR A 89 16.79 19.65 -1.07
C THR A 89 16.81 18.84 -2.36
N SER A 90 18.00 18.51 -2.88
CA SER A 90 18.11 17.73 -4.13
C SER A 90 17.47 16.34 -3.97
N GLY A 91 17.82 15.61 -2.91
CA GLY A 91 17.24 14.29 -2.65
C GLY A 91 15.74 14.35 -2.37
N LEU A 92 15.27 15.36 -1.63
CA LEU A 92 13.83 15.54 -1.39
C LEU A 92 13.07 15.82 -2.70
N LYS A 93 13.65 16.62 -3.62
CA LYS A 93 13.06 16.84 -4.94
C LYS A 93 12.99 15.55 -5.77
N THR A 94 14.00 14.69 -5.68
CA THR A 94 13.95 13.35 -6.29
C THR A 94 12.80 12.53 -5.71
N CYS A 95 12.70 12.45 -4.38
CA CYS A 95 11.59 11.74 -3.73
C CYS A 95 10.22 12.33 -4.06
N HIS A 96 10.09 13.66 -4.12
CA HIS A 96 8.88 14.33 -4.55
C HIS A 96 8.46 13.91 -5.97
N ALA A 97 9.42 13.84 -6.91
CA ALA A 97 9.17 13.35 -8.26
C ALA A 97 8.84 11.85 -8.31
N VAL A 98 9.45 11.03 -7.46
CA VAL A 98 9.14 9.61 -7.27
C VAL A 98 7.68 9.44 -6.85
N TYR A 99 7.23 10.06 -5.76
CA TYR A 99 5.86 9.89 -5.29
C TYR A 99 4.80 10.48 -6.23
N LYS A 100 5.15 11.49 -7.03
CA LYS A 100 4.31 11.94 -8.14
C LYS A 100 4.15 10.85 -9.22
N ARG A 101 5.25 10.21 -9.62
CA ARG A 101 5.22 9.09 -10.58
C ARG A 101 4.45 7.91 -10.03
N GLU A 102 4.70 7.52 -8.77
CA GLU A 102 3.93 6.48 -8.07
C GLU A 102 2.43 6.75 -8.11
N THR A 103 2.01 7.98 -7.78
CA THR A 103 0.59 8.36 -7.82
C THR A 103 -0.01 8.17 -9.22
N ASN A 104 0.72 8.57 -10.27
CA ASN A 104 0.28 8.41 -11.65
C ASN A 104 0.27 6.94 -12.10
N SER A 105 1.28 6.16 -11.73
CA SER A 105 1.35 4.72 -12.00
C SER A 105 0.18 3.99 -11.34
N PHE A 106 -0.18 4.32 -10.09
CA PHE A 106 -1.33 3.71 -9.44
C PHE A 106 -2.69 4.15 -10.01
N LEU A 107 -2.78 5.34 -10.62
CA LEU A 107 -3.95 5.73 -11.42
C LEU A 107 -4.08 4.87 -12.69
N GLU A 108 -2.97 4.60 -13.37
CA GLU A 108 -2.92 3.72 -14.53
C GLU A 108 -3.23 2.26 -14.16
N ILE A 109 -2.62 1.73 -13.10
CA ILE A 109 -2.88 0.40 -12.55
C ILE A 109 -4.37 0.24 -12.23
N ARG A 110 -5.00 1.25 -11.61
CA ARG A 110 -6.44 1.25 -11.35
C ARG A 110 -7.26 1.22 -12.64
N PHE A 111 -6.84 1.96 -13.66
CA PHE A 111 -7.50 1.93 -14.96
C PHE A 111 -7.41 0.54 -15.61
N LEU A 112 -6.21 -0.05 -15.67
CA LEU A 112 -5.97 -1.41 -16.19
C LEU A 112 -6.77 -2.46 -15.43
N PHE A 113 -6.79 -2.38 -14.10
CA PHE A 113 -7.62 -3.24 -13.24
C PHE A 113 -9.11 -3.15 -13.62
N SER A 114 -9.63 -1.93 -13.83
CA SER A 114 -11.04 -1.73 -14.22
C SER A 114 -11.38 -2.25 -15.62
N LYS A 115 -10.38 -2.38 -16.50
CA LYS A 115 -10.51 -2.96 -17.84
C LYS A 115 -10.33 -4.48 -17.87
N GLY A 116 -9.89 -5.07 -16.76
CA GLY A 116 -9.53 -6.49 -16.71
C GLY A 116 -8.19 -6.79 -17.41
N GLU A 117 -7.38 -5.77 -17.69
CA GLU A 117 -6.07 -5.90 -18.34
C GLU A 117 -5.01 -6.29 -17.30
N TYR A 118 -5.16 -7.47 -16.70
CA TYR A 118 -4.38 -7.88 -15.53
C TYR A 118 -2.89 -8.13 -15.80
N GLU A 119 -2.51 -8.53 -17.03
CA GLU A 119 -1.10 -8.69 -17.39
C GLU A 119 -0.38 -7.33 -17.40
N LEU A 120 -0.95 -6.34 -18.10
CA LEU A 120 -0.41 -4.98 -18.14
C LEU A 120 -0.43 -4.32 -16.75
N MET A 121 -1.47 -4.60 -15.95
CA MET A 121 -1.54 -4.13 -14.57
C MET A 121 -0.40 -4.68 -13.71
N ASP A 122 -0.09 -5.97 -13.82
CA ASP A 122 0.98 -6.65 -13.08
C ASP A 122 2.35 -6.07 -13.48
N GLU A 123 2.60 -5.88 -14.78
CA GLU A 123 3.80 -5.20 -15.29
C GLU A 123 3.94 -3.77 -14.74
N ALA A 124 2.84 -3.01 -14.76
CA ALA A 124 2.81 -1.64 -14.23
C ALA A 124 3.12 -1.62 -12.72
N ILE A 125 2.54 -2.53 -11.93
CA ILE A 125 2.85 -2.65 -10.49
C ILE A 125 4.33 -2.97 -10.28
N LEU A 126 4.90 -3.95 -10.99
CA LEU A 126 6.31 -4.30 -10.84
C LEU A 126 7.25 -3.13 -11.19
N SER A 127 6.85 -2.26 -12.12
CA SER A 127 7.60 -1.05 -12.44
C SER A 127 7.67 -0.04 -11.29
N THR A 128 6.63 0.02 -10.44
CA THR A 128 6.58 0.94 -9.27
C THR A 128 7.65 0.63 -8.25
N ALA A 129 7.95 -0.65 -7.99
CA ALA A 129 9.02 -1.04 -7.08
C ALA A 129 10.38 -0.42 -7.49
N LYS A 130 10.66 -0.32 -8.80
CA LYS A 130 11.89 0.30 -9.32
C LYS A 130 11.88 1.83 -9.16
N ILE A 131 10.72 2.47 -9.36
CA ILE A 131 10.54 3.92 -9.19
C ILE A 131 10.82 4.31 -7.73
N LEU A 132 10.31 3.54 -6.76
CA LEU A 132 10.50 3.82 -5.35
C LEU A 132 11.97 3.77 -4.90
N GLU A 133 12.80 2.95 -5.54
CA GLU A 133 14.24 2.86 -5.21
C GLU A 133 15.03 4.11 -5.57
N GLU A 134 14.54 4.94 -6.47
CA GLU A 134 15.17 6.23 -6.79
C GLU A 134 15.08 7.23 -5.63
N CYS A 135 14.13 7.04 -4.71
CA CYS A 135 13.98 7.85 -3.51
C CYS A 135 14.83 7.29 -2.36
N ARG A 136 15.85 8.03 -1.91
CA ARG A 136 16.59 7.68 -0.69
C ARG A 136 15.76 7.91 0.56
N GLY A 137 16.07 7.22 1.66
CA GLY A 137 15.35 7.36 2.94
C GLY A 137 16.14 8.08 4.04
N ASP A 138 17.44 8.31 3.85
CA ASP A 138 18.41 8.71 4.87
C ASP A 138 18.52 10.24 5.10
N PHE A 139 17.42 10.95 4.92
CA PHE A 139 17.36 12.41 5.08
C PHE A 139 17.60 12.84 6.52
N LEU A 140 18.61 13.67 6.76
CA LEU A 140 18.93 14.20 8.09
C LEU A 140 18.21 15.52 8.37
N ILE A 141 16.87 15.46 8.39
CA ILE A 141 16.00 16.63 8.50
C ILE A 141 15.09 16.49 9.72
N PRO A 142 15.40 17.09 10.87
CA PRO A 142 14.46 17.14 11.99
C PRO A 142 13.24 18.04 11.67
N PRO A 143 12.01 17.68 12.08
CA PRO A 143 11.59 16.42 12.72
C PRO A 143 11.17 15.33 11.70
N TYR A 144 11.49 15.50 10.42
CA TYR A 144 10.95 14.72 9.30
C TYR A 144 11.69 13.42 8.98
N LYS A 145 12.86 13.14 9.59
CA LYS A 145 13.63 11.92 9.35
C LYS A 145 12.80 10.64 9.49
N GLU A 146 12.22 10.42 10.67
CA GLU A 146 11.44 9.19 10.95
C GLU A 146 10.16 9.12 10.09
N PRO A 147 9.37 10.20 9.93
CA PRO A 147 8.23 10.19 9.01
C PRO A 147 8.59 9.84 7.55
N LEU A 148 9.74 10.28 7.04
CA LEU A 148 10.18 9.97 5.67
C LEU A 148 10.56 8.50 5.51
N LEU A 149 11.28 7.95 6.49
CA LEU A 149 11.61 6.52 6.54
C LEU A 149 10.35 5.67 6.60
N GLU A 150 9.40 6.03 7.47
CA GLU A 150 8.15 5.28 7.62
C GLU A 150 7.31 5.37 6.35
N LYS A 151 7.20 6.55 5.71
CA LYS A 151 6.46 6.68 4.45
C LYS A 151 7.04 5.81 3.32
N LYS A 152 8.37 5.72 3.20
CA LYS A 152 9.01 4.81 2.22
C LYS A 152 8.77 3.34 2.57
N ARG A 153 8.84 2.98 3.85
CA ARG A 153 8.53 1.63 4.33
C ARG A 153 7.08 1.22 4.01
N VAL A 154 6.12 2.06 4.39
CA VAL A 154 4.69 1.81 4.10
C VAL A 154 4.43 1.71 2.60
N MET A 155 5.09 2.54 1.78
CA MET A 155 4.96 2.45 0.32
C MET A 155 5.47 1.10 -0.23
N ARG A 156 6.61 0.59 0.27
CA ARG A 156 7.12 -0.74 -0.12
C ARG A 156 6.12 -1.84 0.19
N ILE A 157 5.55 -1.83 1.40
CA ILE A 157 4.52 -2.78 1.83
C ILE A 157 3.30 -2.71 0.90
N LEU A 158 2.80 -1.50 0.63
CA LEU A 158 1.63 -1.30 -0.24
C LEU A 158 1.88 -1.74 -1.69
N ILE A 159 3.09 -1.53 -2.23
CA ILE A 159 3.49 -2.04 -3.55
C ILE A 159 3.49 -3.57 -3.55
N THR A 160 4.09 -4.21 -2.54
CA THR A 160 4.11 -5.67 -2.41
C THR A 160 2.69 -6.24 -2.29
N MET A 161 1.83 -5.64 -1.46
CA MET A 161 0.41 -6.01 -1.38
C MET A 161 -0.28 -5.89 -2.75
N SER A 162 0.01 -4.82 -3.50
CA SER A 162 -0.56 -4.60 -4.83
C SER A 162 -0.08 -5.67 -5.81
N ALA A 163 1.20 -6.02 -5.79
CA ALA A 163 1.78 -7.05 -6.65
C ALA A 163 1.15 -8.41 -6.36
N VAL A 164 1.08 -8.82 -5.09
CA VAL A 164 0.55 -10.13 -4.70
C VAL A 164 -0.92 -10.23 -5.06
N SER A 165 -1.72 -9.24 -4.66
CA SER A 165 -3.16 -9.22 -4.94
C SER A 165 -3.47 -9.07 -6.43
N GLY A 166 -2.66 -8.32 -7.19
CA GLY A 166 -2.75 -8.21 -8.64
C GLY A 166 -2.49 -9.54 -9.34
N HIS A 167 -1.43 -10.23 -8.91
CA HIS A 167 -1.09 -11.56 -9.40
C HIS A 167 -2.17 -12.60 -9.10
N MET A 168 -2.78 -12.55 -7.90
CA MET A 168 -3.88 -13.45 -7.53
C MET A 168 -5.12 -13.23 -8.42
N VAL A 169 -5.46 -11.98 -8.72
CA VAL A 169 -6.57 -11.67 -9.65
C VAL A 169 -6.27 -12.18 -11.05
N LYS A 170 -5.04 -12.03 -11.53
CA LYS A 170 -4.61 -12.50 -12.86
C LYS A 170 -4.80 -14.00 -13.05
N ASN A 171 -4.50 -14.80 -12.03
CA ASN A 171 -4.50 -16.26 -12.12
C ASN A 171 -5.76 -16.92 -11.53
N GLU A 172 -6.69 -16.12 -11.01
CA GLU A 172 -7.89 -16.59 -10.30
C GLU A 172 -7.59 -17.56 -9.14
N LYS A 173 -6.39 -17.46 -8.55
CA LYS A 173 -5.89 -18.35 -7.49
C LYS A 173 -5.12 -17.56 -6.44
N ALA A 174 -5.23 -17.99 -5.19
CA ALA A 174 -4.30 -17.59 -4.15
C ALA A 174 -2.96 -18.30 -4.38
N SER A 175 -2.04 -17.64 -5.08
CA SER A 175 -0.68 -18.16 -5.32
C SER A 175 0.37 -17.15 -4.85
N LEU A 176 1.41 -17.67 -4.21
CA LEU A 176 2.56 -16.90 -3.71
C LEU A 176 3.38 -16.33 -4.87
N ILE A 177 3.78 -15.05 -4.83
CA ILE A 177 4.69 -14.50 -5.85
C ILE A 177 6.03 -15.26 -5.83
N SER A 178 6.53 -15.68 -4.67
CA SER A 178 7.77 -16.46 -4.61
C SER A 178 7.69 -17.76 -5.45
N SER A 179 6.51 -18.37 -5.54
CA SER A 179 6.23 -19.53 -6.42
C SER A 179 6.15 -19.16 -7.91
N VAL A 180 5.88 -17.89 -8.22
CA VAL A 180 5.71 -17.35 -9.58
C VAL A 180 7.04 -16.86 -10.12
N VAL A 181 7.80 -16.14 -9.30
CA VAL A 181 9.18 -15.74 -9.57
C VAL A 181 10.00 -16.98 -9.90
N THR A 182 9.88 -18.05 -9.10
CA THR A 182 10.51 -19.34 -9.46
C THR A 182 9.98 -19.88 -10.80
N ALA A 183 8.68 -19.88 -11.06
CA ALA A 183 8.13 -20.35 -12.34
C ALA A 183 8.58 -19.52 -13.57
N GLN A 184 8.74 -18.19 -13.43
CA GLN A 184 9.18 -17.31 -14.51
C GLN A 184 10.69 -17.35 -14.72
N PHE A 185 11.50 -17.59 -13.69
CA PHE A 185 12.96 -17.69 -13.83
C PHE A 185 13.45 -19.07 -14.30
N PHE A 186 12.65 -20.14 -14.18
CA PHE A 186 13.01 -21.48 -14.68
C PHE A 186 12.46 -21.82 -16.08
N ASN A 187 11.79 -20.88 -16.76
CA ASN A 187 11.33 -21.04 -18.15
C ASN A 187 12.22 -20.31 -19.17
N ILE A 188 13.54 -20.31 -18.94
CA ILE A 188 14.59 -19.96 -19.93
C ILE A 188 15.58 -21.12 -19.98
#